data_AF-A0A6N6PI16-F1
#
_entry.id   AF-A0A6N6PI16-F1
#
_cell.length_a   1.000
_cell.length_b   1.000
_cell.length_c   1.000
_cell.angle_alpha   90.00
_cell.angle_beta   90.00
_cell.angle_gamma   90.00
#
_symmetry.space_group_name_H-M   'P 1'
#
loop_
_entity.id
_entity.type
_entity.pdbx_description
1 polymer ?
#
loop_
_entity_poly.entity_id
_entity_poly.type
_entity_poly.pdbx_seq_one_letter_code
_entity_poly.pdbx_strand_id
1 'polypeptide(L)'
;MDKLAAGSLLYTRGYTLPVCSPSLATLLTGRLLKHALLLPKALSAAGHLTFQTGKLWNTTFSDVGFTAGMTGTVGRHAGAGLKVGREGLKPIYNFIEDARAKEKPFFVWYAPLLPHDPHTPPERLLAKYRGQGPTPAAEKYYAMVEWFDETCGKLDDYLAKDQLTENTVIL
;
A
#
# COMPACT_ATOMS: atom_id res chain seq x y z
N MET A 1 -11.18 0.47 7.85
CA MET A 1 -11.53 -0.15 6.55
C MET A 1 -13.03 -0.32 6.39
N ASP A 2 -13.78 -0.71 7.43
CA ASP A 2 -15.24 -0.86 7.35
C ASP A 2 -15.98 0.41 6.86
N LYS A 3 -15.53 1.60 7.28
CA LYS A 3 -16.01 2.90 6.76
C LYS A 3 -15.86 3.00 5.24
N LEU A 4 -14.69 2.64 4.70
CA LEU A 4 -14.44 2.64 3.26
C LEU A 4 -15.35 1.62 2.55
N ALA A 5 -15.47 0.41 3.10
CA ALA A 5 -16.32 -0.63 2.54
C ALA A 5 -17.80 -0.21 2.49
N ALA A 6 -18.30 0.47 3.52
CA ALA A 6 -19.68 0.94 3.58
C ALA A 6 -20.02 1.98 2.49
N GLY A 7 -19.04 2.73 2.01
CA GLY A 7 -19.16 3.69 0.91
C GLY A 7 -18.71 3.18 -0.45
N SER A 8 -18.34 1.90 -0.57
CA SER A 8 -17.69 1.33 -1.76
C SER A 8 -18.40 0.08 -2.27
N LEU A 9 -17.99 -0.38 -3.46
CA LEU A 9 -18.35 -1.70 -3.95
C LEU A 9 -17.45 -2.76 -3.30
N LEU A 10 -18.03 -3.66 -2.50
CA LEU A 10 -17.30 -4.76 -1.86
C LEU A 10 -17.30 -6.03 -2.72
N TYR A 11 -16.11 -6.50 -3.11
CA TYR A 11 -15.94 -7.78 -3.80
C TYR A 11 -15.81 -8.94 -2.80
N THR A 12 -16.92 -9.63 -2.53
CA THR A 12 -16.96 -10.78 -1.58
C THR A 12 -16.35 -12.06 -2.14
N ARG A 13 -15.95 -12.07 -3.42
CA ARG A 13 -15.31 -13.20 -4.13
C ARG A 13 -14.08 -12.76 -4.92
N GLY A 14 -13.14 -12.08 -4.25
CA GLY A 14 -11.83 -11.73 -4.80
C GLY A 14 -10.81 -12.87 -4.64
N TYR A 15 -9.94 -13.07 -5.63
CA TYR A 15 -8.91 -14.11 -5.61
C TYR A 15 -7.54 -13.54 -5.96
N THR A 16 -6.51 -14.02 -5.27
CA THR A 16 -5.09 -13.76 -5.58
C THR A 16 -4.33 -15.08 -5.69
N LEU A 17 -3.06 -15.04 -6.09
CA LEU A 17 -2.18 -16.21 -5.97
C LEU A 17 -1.76 -16.40 -4.49
N PRO A 18 -1.44 -17.64 -4.04
CA PRO A 18 -1.23 -17.93 -2.62
C PRO A 18 0.10 -17.40 -2.06
N VAL A 19 0.97 -16.82 -2.89
CA VAL A 19 2.28 -16.32 -2.48
C VAL A 19 2.58 -14.93 -3.07
N CYS A 20 3.43 -14.16 -2.37
CA CYS A 20 3.62 -12.72 -2.61
C CYS A 20 4.08 -12.39 -4.03
N SER A 21 5.21 -12.96 -4.48
CA SER A 21 5.84 -12.59 -5.75
C SER A 21 4.94 -12.78 -6.98
N PRO A 22 4.25 -13.92 -7.16
CA PRO A 22 3.39 -14.09 -8.33
C PRO A 22 2.11 -13.23 -8.23
N SER A 23 1.52 -13.01 -7.04
CA SER A 23 0.40 -12.07 -6.87
C SER A 23 0.77 -10.64 -7.26
N LEU A 24 1.93 -10.17 -6.78
CA LEU A 24 2.46 -8.85 -7.11
C LEU A 24 2.72 -8.71 -8.62
N ALA A 25 3.34 -9.74 -9.21
CA ALA A 25 3.57 -9.77 -10.65
C ALA A 25 2.25 -9.67 -11.41
N THR A 26 1.24 -10.48 -11.08
CA THR A 26 -0.08 -10.42 -11.76
C THR A 26 -0.76 -9.08 -11.64
N LEU A 27 -0.67 -8.43 -10.47
CA LEU A 27 -1.29 -7.12 -10.24
C LEU A 27 -0.62 -6.01 -11.04
N LEU A 28 0.72 -5.99 -11.08
CA LEU A 28 1.46 -4.96 -11.83
C LEU A 28 1.41 -5.15 -13.34
N THR A 29 1.27 -6.39 -13.79
CA THR A 29 1.33 -6.77 -15.21
C THR A 29 -0.05 -6.96 -15.86
N GLY A 30 -1.10 -7.16 -15.06
CA GLY A 30 -2.42 -7.58 -15.56
C GLY A 30 -2.41 -8.94 -16.27
N ARG A 31 -1.34 -9.75 -16.14
CA ARG A 31 -1.19 -11.03 -16.84
C ARG A 31 -0.56 -12.09 -15.95
N LEU A 32 -0.93 -13.34 -16.21
CA LEU A 32 -0.21 -14.49 -15.67
C LEU A 32 1.13 -14.65 -16.41
N LEU A 33 2.14 -13.90 -15.97
CA LEU A 33 3.57 -14.11 -16.25
C LEU A 33 3.94 -14.45 -17.72
N LYS A 34 3.84 -13.48 -18.63
CA LYS A 34 4.72 -13.28 -19.82
C LYS A 34 4.21 -12.09 -20.66
N HIS A 35 5.08 -11.12 -20.91
CA HIS A 35 4.88 -9.93 -21.75
C HIS A 35 3.71 -9.02 -21.35
N ALA A 36 3.97 -8.13 -20.40
CA ALA A 36 2.97 -7.20 -19.91
C ALA A 36 3.47 -5.76 -19.87
N LEU A 37 2.59 -4.86 -20.29
CA LEU A 37 2.69 -3.45 -19.94
C LEU A 37 2.48 -3.33 -18.43
N LEU A 38 3.43 -2.68 -17.76
CA LEU A 38 3.32 -2.46 -16.32
C LEU A 38 2.35 -1.31 -16.07
N LEU A 39 1.39 -1.49 -15.15
CA LEU A 39 0.38 -0.48 -14.81
C LEU A 39 1.01 0.90 -14.51
N PRO A 40 2.10 1.02 -13.71
CA PRO A 40 2.72 2.31 -13.46
C PRO A 40 3.28 2.95 -14.74
N LYS A 41 3.85 2.15 -15.64
CA LYS A 41 4.34 2.63 -16.93
C LYS A 41 3.21 3.13 -17.82
N ALA A 42 2.08 2.43 -17.85
CA ALA A 42 0.89 2.83 -18.60
C ALA A 42 0.33 4.17 -18.09
N LEU A 43 0.17 4.29 -16.76
CA LEU A 43 -0.34 5.51 -16.12
C LEU A 43 0.61 6.70 -16.33
N SER A 44 1.92 6.46 -16.23
CA SER A 44 2.93 7.50 -16.49
C SER A 44 2.88 7.98 -17.95
N ALA A 45 2.71 7.07 -18.91
CA ALA A 45 2.53 7.41 -20.32
C ALA A 45 1.22 8.18 -20.58
N ALA A 46 0.19 7.94 -19.77
CA ALA A 46 -1.07 8.69 -19.77
C ALA A 46 -0.99 10.02 -19.00
N GLY A 47 0.20 10.46 -18.57
CA GLY A 47 0.42 11.75 -17.94
C GLY A 47 0.31 11.78 -16.41
N HIS A 48 0.06 10.64 -15.76
CA HIS A 48 0.04 10.59 -14.30
C HIS A 48 1.46 10.68 -13.72
N LEU A 49 1.58 11.28 -12.54
CA LEU A 49 2.68 10.97 -11.65
C LEU A 49 2.37 9.67 -10.91
N THR A 50 3.35 8.78 -10.79
CA THR A 50 3.20 7.46 -10.17
C THR A 50 4.23 7.26 -9.07
N PHE A 51 3.78 6.88 -7.87
CA PHE A 51 4.63 6.74 -6.69
C PHE A 51 4.51 5.38 -6.02
N GLN A 52 5.65 4.76 -5.78
CA GLN A 52 5.74 3.48 -5.09
C GLN A 52 6.15 3.63 -3.63
N THR A 53 5.33 3.09 -2.72
CA THR A 53 5.67 2.95 -1.30
C THR A 53 5.49 1.52 -0.81
N GLY A 54 6.20 1.15 0.25
CA GLY A 54 6.09 -0.18 0.80
C GLY A 54 6.81 -1.23 -0.04
N LYS A 55 6.33 -2.47 0.02
CA LYS A 55 6.91 -3.68 -0.57
C LYS A 55 6.85 -3.65 -2.10
N LEU A 56 8.01 -3.88 -2.71
CA LEU A 56 8.17 -4.17 -4.13
C LEU A 56 9.27 -5.25 -4.25
N TRP A 57 8.94 -6.37 -4.88
CA TRP A 57 9.74 -7.59 -4.75
C TRP A 57 10.84 -7.68 -5.81
N ASN A 58 12.11 -7.80 -5.39
CA ASN A 58 13.28 -8.04 -6.26
C ASN A 58 13.42 -7.06 -7.45
N THR A 59 13.01 -5.82 -7.30
CA THR A 59 13.07 -4.81 -8.36
C THR A 59 13.05 -3.41 -7.75
N THR A 60 13.41 -2.39 -8.52
CA THR A 60 13.29 -0.99 -8.09
C THR A 60 11.98 -0.39 -8.59
N PHE A 61 11.54 0.72 -8.00
CA PHE A 61 10.35 1.42 -8.51
C PHE A 61 10.53 1.84 -9.99
N SER A 62 11.74 2.25 -10.37
CA SER A 62 12.06 2.71 -11.73
C SER A 62 11.99 1.57 -12.75
N ASP A 63 12.43 0.36 -12.39
CA ASP A 63 12.33 -0.82 -13.27
C ASP A 63 10.87 -1.15 -13.61
N VAL A 64 9.95 -0.86 -12.68
CA VAL A 64 8.52 -1.09 -12.83
C VAL A 64 7.80 0.07 -13.53
N GLY A 65 8.51 1.16 -13.80
CA GLY A 65 8.00 2.33 -14.51
C GLY A 65 7.25 3.32 -13.62
N PHE A 66 7.51 3.32 -12.31
CA PHE A 66 7.07 4.41 -11.44
C PHE A 66 7.92 5.67 -11.67
N THR A 67 7.30 6.86 -11.59
CA THR A 67 8.01 8.15 -11.70
C THR A 67 8.82 8.48 -10.45
N ALA A 68 8.40 7.95 -9.30
CA ALA A 68 9.08 8.08 -8.01
C ALA A 68 8.81 6.85 -7.14
N GLY A 69 9.63 6.59 -6.12
CA GLY A 69 9.35 5.52 -5.18
C GLY A 69 10.36 5.39 -4.06
N MET A 70 10.06 4.51 -3.11
CA MET A 70 10.88 4.24 -1.93
C MET A 70 11.79 3.01 -2.07
N THR A 71 11.45 2.08 -2.99
CA THR A 71 12.25 0.87 -3.20
C THR A 71 13.42 1.12 -4.13
N GLY A 72 14.61 1.24 -3.55
CA GLY A 72 15.88 1.23 -4.27
C GLY A 72 16.47 -0.18 -4.43
N THR A 73 17.78 -0.27 -4.70
CA THR A 73 18.49 -1.54 -4.97
C THR A 73 18.84 -2.36 -3.73
N VAL A 74 18.60 -1.84 -2.53
CA VAL A 74 19.01 -2.48 -1.28
C VAL A 74 17.92 -3.41 -0.74
N GLY A 75 18.24 -4.72 -0.72
CA GLY A 75 17.39 -5.75 -0.14
C GLY A 75 16.27 -6.23 -1.06
N ARG A 76 15.68 -7.40 -0.73
CA ARG A 76 14.69 -8.08 -1.58
C ARG A 76 13.25 -7.56 -1.47
N HIS A 77 12.94 -6.81 -0.41
CA HIS A 77 11.56 -6.49 -0.02
C HIS A 77 11.13 -5.05 -0.29
N ALA A 78 11.99 -4.05 -0.02
CA ALA A 78 11.77 -2.62 -0.35
C ALA A 78 12.76 -1.63 0.30
N GLY A 79 13.68 -2.08 1.16
CA GLY A 79 14.58 -1.20 1.90
C GLY A 79 13.81 -0.16 2.74
N ALA A 80 14.01 1.13 2.46
CA ALA A 80 13.32 2.24 3.12
C ALA A 80 11.78 2.18 3.01
N GLY A 81 11.25 1.54 1.95
CA GLY A 81 9.80 1.38 1.77
C GLY A 81 9.11 0.63 2.90
N LEU A 82 9.81 -0.27 3.62
CA LEU A 82 9.24 -1.06 4.72
C LEU A 82 8.82 -0.22 5.94
N LYS A 83 9.26 1.04 5.99
CA LYS A 83 8.93 1.99 7.05
C LYS A 83 7.56 2.63 6.89
N VAL A 84 7.03 2.67 5.66
CA VAL A 84 5.73 3.31 5.39
C VAL A 84 4.62 2.60 6.18
N GLY A 85 3.67 3.37 6.71
CA GLY A 85 2.63 2.89 7.62
C GLY A 85 3.10 2.74 9.07
N ARG A 86 4.31 2.19 9.31
CA ARG A 86 4.89 2.07 10.65
C ARG A 86 5.43 3.40 11.19
N GLU A 87 6.21 4.11 10.38
CA GLU A 87 6.82 5.41 10.70
C GLU A 87 6.00 6.59 10.14
N GLY A 88 4.82 6.31 9.57
CA GLY A 88 3.90 7.31 9.02
C GLY A 88 3.75 7.27 7.50
N LEU A 89 3.10 8.30 6.97
CA LEU A 89 2.64 8.39 5.58
C LEU A 89 3.15 9.65 4.86
N LYS A 90 4.04 10.42 5.50
CA LYS A 90 4.57 11.68 4.97
C LYS A 90 5.09 11.59 3.52
N PRO A 91 5.81 10.53 3.10
CA PRO A 91 6.23 10.41 1.71
C PRO A 91 5.06 10.42 0.70
N ILE A 92 3.92 9.82 1.07
CA ILE A 92 2.71 9.79 0.24
C ILE A 92 2.09 11.19 0.17
N TYR A 93 1.97 11.88 1.31
CA TYR A 93 1.39 13.22 1.38
C TYR A 93 2.19 14.21 0.54
N ASN A 94 3.51 14.25 0.74
CA ASN A 94 4.41 15.09 -0.03
C ASN A 94 4.30 14.83 -1.55
N PHE A 95 4.15 13.56 -1.95
CA PHE A 95 4.01 13.21 -3.36
C PHE A 95 2.67 13.68 -3.93
N ILE A 96 1.57 13.52 -3.20
CA ILE A 96 0.25 14.02 -3.63
C ILE A 96 0.27 15.54 -3.74
N GLU A 97 0.88 16.25 -2.78
CA GLU A 97 1.06 17.70 -2.84
C GLU A 97 1.86 18.14 -4.08
N ASP A 98 2.97 17.47 -4.40
CA ASP A 98 3.78 17.75 -5.59
C ASP A 98 3.00 17.49 -6.89
N ALA A 99 2.24 16.40 -6.96
CA ALA A 99 1.39 16.11 -8.12
C ALA A 99 0.32 17.19 -8.33
N ARG A 100 -0.30 17.65 -7.24
CA ARG A 100 -1.28 18.74 -7.27
C ARG A 100 -0.65 20.06 -7.69
N ALA A 101 0.52 20.41 -7.16
CA ALA A 101 1.25 21.62 -7.54
C ALA A 101 1.64 21.63 -9.03
N LYS A 102 1.81 20.46 -9.63
CA LYS A 102 2.08 20.27 -11.06
C LYS A 102 0.83 20.09 -11.90
N GLU A 103 -0.36 20.16 -11.30
CA GLU A 103 -1.66 19.93 -11.96
C GLU A 103 -1.72 18.59 -12.70
N LYS A 104 -1.10 17.54 -12.13
CA LYS A 104 -1.09 16.19 -12.70
C LYS A 104 -1.93 15.23 -11.86
N PRO A 105 -2.65 14.29 -12.49
CA PRO A 105 -3.27 13.20 -11.76
C PRO A 105 -2.17 12.29 -11.17
N PHE A 106 -2.49 11.62 -10.06
CA PHE A 106 -1.53 10.80 -9.33
C PHE A 106 -1.98 9.33 -9.26
N PHE A 107 -1.00 8.45 -9.11
CA PHE A 107 -1.18 7.06 -8.73
C PHE A 107 -0.24 6.74 -7.58
N VAL A 108 -0.79 6.23 -6.48
CA VAL A 108 -0.02 5.81 -5.31
C VAL A 108 -0.16 4.32 -5.13
N TRP A 109 0.97 3.62 -5.15
CA TRP A 109 1.07 2.24 -4.71
C TRP A 109 1.40 2.22 -3.21
N TYR A 110 0.40 1.95 -2.39
CA TYR A 110 0.54 1.82 -0.94
C TYR A 110 0.54 0.35 -0.51
N ALA A 111 1.73 -0.23 -0.32
CA ALA A 111 1.89 -1.64 0.04
C ALA A 111 2.77 -1.83 1.29
N PRO A 112 2.37 -1.36 2.48
CA PRO A 112 3.20 -1.48 3.67
C PRO A 112 3.53 -2.95 3.98
N LEU A 113 4.57 -3.19 4.80
CA LEU A 113 4.87 -4.54 5.27
C LEU A 113 3.81 -5.06 6.28
N LEU A 114 2.86 -4.24 6.70
CA LEU A 114 1.80 -4.65 7.62
C LEU A 114 0.75 -5.50 6.86
N PRO A 115 0.24 -6.61 7.42
CA PRO A 115 0.54 -7.22 8.72
C PRO A 115 1.58 -8.37 8.64
N HIS A 116 2.39 -8.44 7.58
CA HIS A 116 3.42 -9.49 7.39
C HIS A 116 4.37 -9.58 8.60
N ASP A 117 4.94 -10.76 8.81
CA ASP A 117 5.95 -10.98 9.83
C ASP A 117 7.22 -10.13 9.56
N PRO A 118 7.98 -9.75 10.61
CA PRO A 118 7.73 -10.02 12.02
C PRO A 118 6.61 -9.15 12.64
N HIS A 119 5.78 -9.77 13.49
CA HIS A 119 4.70 -9.09 14.21
C HIS A 119 5.24 -8.30 15.40
N THR A 120 5.39 -6.99 15.21
CA THR A 120 5.92 -6.05 16.20
C THR A 120 4.96 -4.86 16.40
N PRO A 121 3.70 -5.12 16.80
CA PRO A 121 2.73 -4.04 17.02
C PRO A 121 3.16 -3.14 18.19
N PRO A 122 2.80 -1.85 18.19
CA PRO A 122 2.98 -1.00 19.36
C PRO A 122 2.14 -1.52 20.52
N GLU A 123 2.63 -1.33 21.74
CA GLU A 123 2.00 -1.83 22.97
C GLU A 123 0.53 -1.38 23.11
N ARG A 124 0.20 -0.15 22.68
CA ARG A 124 -1.17 0.37 22.71
C ARG A 124 -2.18 -0.48 21.91
N LEU A 125 -1.72 -1.19 20.89
CA LEU A 125 -2.54 -2.10 20.09
C LEU A 125 -2.48 -3.51 20.66
N LEU A 126 -1.28 -3.99 21.01
CA LEU A 126 -1.14 -5.33 21.59
C LEU A 126 -1.97 -5.50 22.87
N ALA A 127 -2.03 -4.48 23.73
CA ALA A 127 -2.79 -4.51 24.97
C ALA A 127 -4.28 -4.80 24.76
N LYS A 128 -4.86 -4.37 23.62
CA LYS A 128 -6.27 -4.64 23.29
C LYS A 128 -6.53 -6.11 23.06
N TYR A 129 -5.57 -6.85 22.49
CA TYR A 129 -5.79 -8.24 22.04
C TYR A 129 -5.24 -9.30 22.99
N ARG A 130 -4.57 -8.93 24.10
CA ARG A 130 -4.09 -9.91 25.09
C ARG A 130 -5.24 -10.74 25.65
N GLY A 131 -5.11 -12.06 25.58
CA GLY A 131 -6.14 -13.01 26.01
C GLY A 131 -7.33 -13.13 25.06
N GLN A 132 -7.34 -12.44 23.93
CA GLN A 132 -8.44 -12.50 22.94
C GLN A 132 -8.14 -13.45 21.77
N GLY A 133 -6.91 -13.97 21.66
CA GLY A 133 -6.49 -14.85 20.59
C GLY A 133 -6.24 -16.28 21.05
N PRO A 134 -6.24 -17.25 20.12
CA PRO A 134 -5.91 -18.64 20.43
C PRO A 134 -4.44 -18.83 20.85
N THR A 135 -3.56 -17.90 20.50
CA THR A 135 -2.14 -17.89 20.88
C THR A 135 -1.61 -16.47 20.96
N PRO A 136 -0.51 -16.20 21.70
CA PRO A 136 0.13 -14.88 21.70
C PRO A 136 0.59 -14.40 20.31
N ALA A 137 0.89 -15.33 19.40
CA ALA A 137 1.24 -14.99 18.02
C ALA A 137 0.02 -14.47 17.23
N ALA A 138 -1.16 -15.05 17.45
CA ALA A 138 -2.42 -14.60 16.86
C ALA A 138 -2.83 -13.22 17.41
N GLU A 139 -2.67 -12.98 18.71
CA GLU A 139 -2.94 -11.67 19.32
C GLU A 139 -2.07 -10.56 18.73
N LYS A 140 -0.77 -10.84 18.53
CA LYS A 140 0.12 -9.92 17.82
C LYS A 140 -0.31 -9.69 16.38
N TYR A 141 -0.76 -10.72 15.68
CA TYR A 141 -1.28 -10.59 14.32
C TYR A 141 -2.54 -9.70 14.27
N TYR A 142 -3.49 -9.88 15.18
CA TYR A 142 -4.69 -9.02 15.27
C TYR A 142 -4.32 -7.56 15.52
N ALA A 143 -3.38 -7.30 16.43
CA ALA A 143 -2.85 -5.96 16.67
C ALA A 143 -2.16 -5.36 15.42
N MET A 144 -1.51 -6.18 14.60
CA MET A 144 -0.91 -5.74 13.33
C MET A 144 -1.95 -5.42 12.26
N VAL A 145 -3.07 -6.16 12.24
CA VAL A 145 -4.22 -5.87 11.36
C VAL A 145 -4.86 -4.54 11.75
N GLU A 146 -5.09 -4.27 13.04
CA GLU A 146 -5.60 -2.97 13.49
C GLU A 146 -4.60 -1.85 13.15
N TRP A 147 -3.30 -2.08 13.29
CA TRP A 147 -2.30 -1.07 12.90
C TRP A 147 -2.37 -0.75 11.41
N PHE A 148 -2.52 -1.77 10.56
CA PHE A 148 -2.73 -1.56 9.13
C PHE A 148 -4.01 -0.75 8.87
N ASP A 149 -5.10 -1.11 9.54
CA ASP A 149 -6.38 -0.39 9.45
C ASP A 149 -6.24 1.10 9.78
N GLU A 150 -5.54 1.44 10.87
CA GLU A 150 -5.28 2.83 11.25
C GLU A 150 -4.49 3.60 10.19
N THR A 151 -3.58 2.93 9.49
CA THR A 151 -2.79 3.57 8.43
C THR A 151 -3.62 3.82 7.17
N CYS A 152 -4.55 2.91 6.84
CA CYS A 152 -5.55 3.16 5.80
C CYS A 152 -6.47 4.33 6.18
N GLY A 153 -6.94 4.38 7.44
CA GLY A 153 -7.76 5.47 7.95
C GLY A 153 -7.06 6.83 7.88
N LYS A 154 -5.78 6.91 8.26
CA LYS A 154 -5.00 8.15 8.15
C LYS A 154 -4.86 8.66 6.72
N LEU A 155 -4.74 7.74 5.75
CA LEU A 155 -4.65 8.11 4.34
C LEU A 155 -6.01 8.57 3.80
N ASP A 156 -7.10 7.88 4.17
CA ASP A 156 -8.48 8.30 3.86
C ASP A 156 -8.79 9.69 4.43
N ASP A 157 -8.48 9.92 5.71
CA ASP A 157 -8.68 11.21 6.37
C ASP A 157 -7.87 12.34 5.72
N TYR A 158 -6.65 12.05 5.26
CA TYR A 158 -5.84 13.00 4.50
C TYR A 158 -6.52 13.38 3.17
N LEU A 159 -6.99 12.40 2.41
CA LEU A 159 -7.71 12.64 1.15
C LEU A 159 -9.00 13.43 1.39
N ALA A 160 -9.75 13.10 2.44
CA ALA A 160 -11.00 13.79 2.78
C ALA A 160 -10.76 15.24 3.20
N LYS A 161 -9.74 15.49 4.02
CA LYS A 161 -9.38 16.84 4.49
C LYS A 161 -9.11 17.80 3.33
N ASP A 162 -8.47 17.31 2.27
CA ASP A 162 -8.11 18.10 1.09
C ASP A 162 -9.13 17.98 -0.06
N GLN A 163 -10.33 17.42 0.21
CA GLN A 163 -11.42 17.24 -0.76
C GLN A 163 -11.02 16.43 -2.00
N LEU A 164 -10.10 15.47 -1.84
CA LEU A 164 -9.60 14.62 -2.91
C LEU A 164 -10.45 13.36 -3.12
N THR A 165 -11.33 13.02 -2.17
CA THR A 165 -12.14 11.79 -2.19
C THR A 165 -13.05 11.69 -3.41
N GLU A 166 -13.59 12.80 -3.90
CA GLU A 166 -14.51 12.84 -5.05
C GLU A 166 -13.82 12.52 -6.39
N ASN A 167 -12.50 12.71 -6.48
CA ASN A 167 -11.72 12.49 -7.70
C ASN A 167 -10.53 11.56 -7.47
N THR A 168 -10.64 10.65 -6.50
CA THR A 168 -9.62 9.62 -6.22
C THR A 168 -10.30 8.26 -6.15
N VAL A 169 -9.82 7.32 -6.97
CA VAL A 169 -10.23 5.91 -6.85
C VAL A 169 -9.31 5.21 -5.85
N ILE A 170 -9.90 4.59 -4.84
CA ILE A 170 -9.21 3.74 -3.87
C ILE A 170 -9.57 2.28 -4.17
N LEU A 171 -8.55 1.43 -4.28
CA LEU A 171 -8.67 -0.01 -4.58
C LEU A 171 -8.08 -0.83 -3.43
#